data_AF-A0A147HR36-F1
#
_entry.id   AF-A0A147HR36-F1
#
_cell.length_a   1.000
_cell.length_b   1.000
_cell.length_c   1.000
_cell.angle_alpha   90.00
_cell.angle_beta   90.00
_cell.angle_gamma   90.00
#
_symmetry.space_group_name_H-M   'P 1'
#
loop_
_entity.id
_entity.type
_entity.pdbx_description
1 polymer ?
#
loop_
_entity_poly.entity_id
_entity_poly.type
_entity_poly.pdbx_seq_one_letter_code
_entity_poly.pdbx_strand_id
1 'polypeptide(L)'
;RRVPAEELMADLGRPPLPTTAAPPPPEMDEAEVEAIYEQVLRAIVDDPESTFRPASVLFQDFQVRCRMAGLARPPLDLNGFARRLSCARAGIFDVNDPDWQEALALAGMLPDDMLGAFLLVARAAREGLPCPPDTKIAETYGTSSLGRVKRLIAYIESRDLFVCRTDLTGKRSITIPRLGWTTQAAEMG
;
A
#
# COMPACT_ATOMS: atom_id res chain seq x y z
N ARG A 1 -19.79 55.28 -28.72
CA ARG A 1 -18.51 55.58 -29.42
C ARG A 1 -17.83 54.24 -29.68
N ARG A 2 -17.80 53.76 -30.94
CA ARG A 2 -17.16 52.48 -31.30
C ARG A 2 -15.65 52.67 -31.24
N VAL A 3 -14.95 51.78 -30.54
CA VAL A 3 -13.49 51.77 -30.48
C VAL A 3 -12.97 51.32 -31.86
N PRO A 4 -12.02 52.03 -32.49
CA PRO A 4 -11.51 51.66 -33.81
C PRO A 4 -10.75 50.32 -33.74
N ALA A 5 -10.88 49.48 -34.78
CA ALA A 5 -10.23 48.17 -34.84
C ALA A 5 -8.69 48.22 -34.75
N GLU A 6 -8.10 49.39 -35.03
CA GLU A 6 -6.65 49.65 -34.94
C GLU A 6 -6.16 49.72 -33.48
N GLU A 7 -7.00 50.11 -32.52
CA GLU A 7 -6.64 50.10 -31.09
C GLU A 7 -6.64 48.69 -30.47
N LEU A 8 -7.39 47.74 -31.06
CA LEU A 8 -7.42 46.34 -30.61
C LEU A 8 -6.24 45.51 -31.12
N MET A 9 -5.57 45.95 -32.20
CA MET A 9 -4.42 45.24 -32.77
C MET A 9 -3.09 45.61 -32.10
N ALA A 10 -3.03 46.75 -31.40
CA ALA A 10 -1.82 47.18 -30.69
C ALA A 10 -1.56 46.40 -29.39
N ASP A 11 -2.56 45.68 -28.86
CA ASP A 11 -2.45 44.97 -27.57
C ASP A 11 -1.94 43.52 -27.72
N LEU A 12 -1.89 42.98 -28.95
CA LEU A 12 -1.41 41.62 -29.25
C LEU A 12 0.12 41.52 -29.37
N GLY A 13 0.82 42.67 -29.42
CA GLY A 13 2.27 42.74 -29.62
C GLY A 13 3.10 42.83 -28.34
N ARG A 14 2.46 42.83 -27.16
CA ARG A 14 3.19 42.91 -25.89
C ARG A 14 3.70 41.51 -25.54
N PRO A 15 5.02 41.25 -25.58
CA PRO A 15 5.54 40.00 -25.05
C PRO A 15 5.11 39.89 -23.58
N PRO A 16 4.63 38.73 -23.11
CA PRO A 16 4.32 38.56 -21.70
C PRO A 16 5.55 38.98 -20.91
N LEU A 17 5.38 39.91 -19.97
CA LEU A 17 6.41 40.21 -18.99
C LEU A 17 6.86 38.86 -18.41
N PRO A 18 8.17 38.61 -18.21
CA PRO A 18 8.61 37.39 -17.57
C PRO A 18 7.85 37.31 -16.25
N THR A 19 6.92 36.35 -16.17
CA THR A 19 6.30 35.97 -14.91
C THR A 19 7.49 35.62 -14.04
N THR A 20 7.75 36.44 -13.01
CA THR A 20 8.65 36.06 -11.94
C THR A 20 8.14 34.70 -11.52
N ALA A 21 8.93 33.65 -11.78
CA ALA A 21 8.56 32.30 -11.39
C ALA A 21 8.12 32.40 -9.93
N ALA A 22 6.87 32.01 -9.66
CA ALA A 22 6.41 31.94 -8.29
C ALA A 22 7.48 31.15 -7.51
N PRO A 23 7.88 31.61 -6.31
CA PRO A 23 8.85 30.86 -5.51
C PRO A 23 8.39 29.40 -5.49
N PRO A 24 9.32 28.43 -5.65
CA PRO A 24 8.95 27.03 -5.60
C PRO A 24 8.11 26.83 -4.34
N PRO A 25 6.98 26.12 -4.42
CA PRO A 25 6.20 25.81 -3.24
C PRO A 25 7.16 25.23 -2.18
N PRO A 26 6.97 25.56 -0.89
CA PRO A 26 7.83 25.02 0.16
C PRO A 26 7.94 23.51 -0.03
N GLU A 27 9.17 23.00 -0.03
CA GLU A 27 9.41 21.57 -0.10
C GLU A 27 8.76 20.95 1.15
N MET A 28 7.73 20.17 0.90
CA MET A 28 6.99 19.43 1.92
C MET A 28 7.97 18.50 2.63
N ASP A 29 7.96 18.47 3.95
CA ASP A 29 8.88 17.61 4.69
C ASP A 29 8.49 16.13 4.53
N GLU A 30 9.44 15.24 4.82
CA GLU A 30 9.26 13.80 4.64
C GLU A 30 8.10 13.25 5.51
N ALA A 31 7.89 13.80 6.70
CA ALA A 31 6.83 13.38 7.60
C ALA A 31 5.43 13.74 7.04
N GLU A 32 5.29 14.92 6.43
CA GLU A 32 4.05 15.35 5.78
C GLU A 32 3.76 14.51 4.52
N VAL A 33 4.80 14.14 3.75
CA VAL A 33 4.66 13.20 2.61
C VAL A 33 4.13 11.85 3.09
N GLU A 34 4.73 11.30 4.14
CA GLU A 34 4.33 10.00 4.69
C GLU A 34 2.91 10.03 5.27
N ALA A 35 2.51 11.11 5.94
CA ALA A 35 1.14 11.29 6.42
C ALA A 35 0.12 11.29 5.27
N ILE A 36 0.43 11.93 4.14
CA ILE A 36 -0.42 11.90 2.94
C ILE A 36 -0.50 10.49 2.35
N TYR A 37 0.62 9.77 2.29
CA TYR A 37 0.62 8.38 1.82
C TYR A 37 -0.25 7.49 2.69
N GLU A 38 -0.12 7.59 4.02
CA GLU A 38 -0.93 6.84 4.98
C GLU A 38 -2.43 7.10 4.75
N GLN A 39 -2.81 8.38 4.68
CA GLN A 39 -4.20 8.81 4.47
C GLN A 39 -4.76 8.27 3.15
N VAL A 40 -4.01 8.43 2.05
CA VAL A 40 -4.48 8.04 0.71
C VAL A 40 -4.56 6.52 0.59
N LEU A 41 -3.58 5.77 1.08
CA LEU A 41 -3.58 4.30 1.05
C LEU A 41 -4.73 3.72 1.87
N ARG A 42 -5.02 4.29 3.04
CA ARG A 42 -6.20 3.94 3.83
C ARG A 42 -7.48 4.14 3.05
N ALA A 43 -7.65 5.32 2.43
CA ALA A 43 -8.83 5.62 1.62
C ALA A 43 -8.97 4.73 0.36
N ILE A 44 -7.87 4.19 -0.17
CA ILE A 44 -7.90 3.22 -1.27
C ILE A 44 -8.32 1.84 -0.76
N VAL A 45 -7.72 1.36 0.33
CA VAL A 45 -8.01 0.02 0.87
C VAL A 45 -9.43 -0.08 1.45
N ASP A 46 -9.95 1.03 2.00
CA ASP A 46 -11.32 1.11 2.51
C ASP A 46 -12.39 1.13 1.41
N ASP A 47 -12.00 1.38 0.14
CA ASP A 47 -12.90 1.28 -1.01
C ASP A 47 -13.06 -0.20 -1.42
N PRO A 48 -14.25 -0.81 -1.28
CA PRO A 48 -14.49 -2.21 -1.64
C PRO A 48 -14.17 -2.53 -3.10
N GLU A 49 -14.35 -1.54 -3.98
CA GLU A 49 -14.10 -1.67 -5.41
C GLU A 49 -12.61 -1.73 -5.76
N SER A 50 -11.71 -1.47 -4.80
CA SER A 50 -10.27 -1.46 -5.02
C SER A 50 -9.63 -2.86 -5.01
N THR A 51 -10.24 -3.82 -4.32
CA THR A 51 -9.61 -5.11 -3.94
C THR A 51 -8.97 -5.84 -5.12
N PHE A 52 -9.69 -5.94 -6.24
CA PHE A 52 -9.24 -6.67 -7.44
C PHE A 52 -8.84 -5.75 -8.61
N ARG A 53 -8.73 -4.44 -8.39
CA ARG A 53 -8.28 -3.52 -9.44
C ARG A 53 -6.78 -3.71 -9.71
N PRO A 54 -6.34 -3.59 -10.97
CA PRO A 54 -4.92 -3.63 -11.30
C PRO A 54 -4.13 -2.53 -10.57
N ALA A 55 -2.93 -2.85 -10.11
CA ALA A 55 -2.07 -1.90 -9.38
C ALA A 55 -1.79 -0.62 -10.19
N SER A 56 -1.68 -0.70 -11.52
CA SER A 56 -1.51 0.47 -12.39
C SER A 56 -2.70 1.43 -12.35
N VAL A 57 -3.92 0.91 -12.24
CA VAL A 57 -5.14 1.72 -12.11
C VAL A 57 -5.21 2.37 -10.73
N LEU A 58 -4.91 1.59 -9.67
CA LEU A 58 -4.86 2.12 -8.31
C LEU A 58 -3.72 3.13 -8.12
N PHE A 59 -2.63 3.01 -8.86
CA PHE A 59 -1.54 3.99 -8.83
C PHE A 59 -1.96 5.34 -9.44
N GLN A 60 -2.75 5.33 -10.51
CA GLN A 60 -3.32 6.56 -11.06
C GLN A 60 -4.28 7.23 -10.07
N ASP A 61 -5.15 6.46 -9.41
CA ASP A 61 -6.03 6.96 -8.35
C ASP A 61 -5.23 7.53 -7.17
N PHE A 62 -4.21 6.80 -6.70
CA PHE A 62 -3.27 7.25 -5.67
C PHE A 62 -2.63 8.60 -6.03
N GLN A 63 -2.15 8.76 -7.27
CA GLN A 63 -1.57 10.01 -7.74
C GLN A 63 -2.59 11.15 -7.80
N VAL A 64 -3.85 10.88 -8.14
CA VAL A 64 -4.94 11.88 -8.09
C VAL A 64 -5.20 12.30 -6.65
N ARG A 65 -5.35 11.35 -5.73
CA ARG A 65 -5.64 11.63 -4.31
C ARG A 65 -4.49 12.35 -3.62
N CYS A 66 -3.23 11.99 -3.90
CA CYS A 66 -2.05 12.71 -3.41
C CYS A 66 -2.07 14.19 -3.85
N ARG A 67 -2.38 14.45 -5.13
CA ARG A 67 -2.50 15.82 -5.65
C ARG A 67 -3.60 16.61 -4.96
N MET A 68 -4.74 15.99 -4.70
CA MET A 68 -5.85 16.60 -3.96
C MET A 68 -5.49 16.88 -2.49
N ALA A 69 -4.59 16.08 -1.92
CA ALA A 69 -4.06 16.25 -0.56
C ALA A 69 -2.86 17.23 -0.47
N GLY A 70 -2.48 17.89 -1.58
CA GLY A 70 -1.39 18.88 -1.61
C GLY A 70 -0.05 18.35 -2.14
N LEU A 71 0.11 17.02 -2.29
CA LEU A 71 1.31 16.42 -2.86
C LEU A 71 1.22 16.36 -4.39
N ALA A 72 1.62 17.46 -5.03
CA ALA A 72 1.50 17.64 -6.48
C ALA A 72 2.25 16.57 -7.31
N ARG A 73 3.41 16.11 -6.80
CA ARG A 73 4.25 15.09 -7.42
C ARG A 73 4.71 14.10 -6.35
N PRO A 74 3.97 13.01 -6.11
CA PRO A 74 4.44 11.99 -5.19
C PRO A 74 5.75 11.38 -5.71
N PRO A 75 6.84 11.35 -4.93
CA PRO A 75 8.12 10.74 -5.34
C PRO A 75 8.04 9.21 -5.53
N LEU A 76 6.97 8.58 -5.06
CA LEU A 76 6.77 7.13 -5.14
C LEU A 76 6.46 6.67 -6.57
N ASP A 77 7.26 5.72 -7.07
CA ASP A 77 7.02 5.05 -8.35
C ASP A 77 5.99 3.91 -8.24
N LEU A 78 5.67 3.24 -9.34
CA LEU A 78 4.67 2.18 -9.36
C LEU A 78 5.06 0.99 -8.46
N ASN A 79 6.34 0.63 -8.42
CA ASN A 79 6.82 -0.51 -7.63
C ASN A 79 6.77 -0.18 -6.13
N GLY A 80 7.24 1.00 -5.75
CA GLY A 80 7.12 1.53 -4.39
C GLY A 80 5.66 1.61 -3.94
N PHE A 81 4.77 2.09 -4.82
CA PHE A 81 3.33 2.09 -4.56
C PHE A 81 2.78 0.69 -4.36
N ALA A 82 3.11 -0.27 -5.22
CA ALA A 82 2.63 -1.64 -5.09
C ALA A 82 3.04 -2.26 -3.75
N ARG A 83 4.29 -2.03 -3.31
CA ARG A 83 4.77 -2.48 -1.99
C ARG A 83 4.01 -1.79 -0.84
N ARG A 84 3.81 -0.47 -0.90
CA ARG A 84 3.03 0.28 0.10
C ARG A 84 1.58 -0.18 0.15
N LEU A 85 0.95 -0.45 -1.00
CA LEU A 85 -0.40 -0.98 -1.10
C LEU A 85 -0.51 -2.37 -0.47
N SER A 86 0.49 -3.24 -0.67
CA SER A 86 0.57 -4.55 -0.02
C SER A 86 0.65 -4.43 1.51
N CYS A 87 1.45 -3.50 2.04
CA CYS A 87 1.48 -3.20 3.48
C CYS A 87 0.10 -2.71 3.98
N ALA A 88 -0.51 -1.76 3.27
CA ALA A 88 -1.80 -1.18 3.64
C ALA A 88 -2.92 -2.23 3.64
N ARG A 89 -2.92 -3.18 2.69
CA ARG A 89 -3.87 -4.31 2.65
C ARG A 89 -3.68 -5.29 3.82
N ALA A 90 -2.51 -5.31 4.45
CA ALA A 90 -2.26 -6.03 5.70
C ALA A 90 -2.66 -5.21 6.95
N GLY A 91 -3.06 -3.94 6.78
CA GLY A 91 -3.36 -3.02 7.87
C GLY A 91 -2.16 -2.24 8.40
N ILE A 92 -1.01 -2.28 7.72
CA ILE A 92 0.20 -1.55 8.07
C ILE A 92 0.31 -0.34 7.15
N PHE A 93 -0.09 0.83 7.67
CA PHE A 93 -0.10 2.07 6.88
C PHE A 93 1.16 2.92 7.09
N ASP A 94 1.71 2.91 8.31
CA ASP A 94 3.01 3.50 8.62
C ASP A 94 4.09 2.41 8.47
N VAL A 95 4.93 2.54 7.44
CA VAL A 95 6.04 1.61 7.19
C VAL A 95 7.31 2.00 7.94
N ASN A 96 7.34 3.18 8.58
CA ASN A 96 8.45 3.65 9.39
C ASN A 96 8.26 3.32 10.87
N ASP A 97 7.08 2.83 11.25
CA ASP A 97 6.79 2.33 12.59
C ASP A 97 7.86 1.30 13.02
N PRO A 98 8.64 1.59 14.09
CA PRO A 98 9.70 0.72 14.60
C PRO A 98 9.21 -0.70 14.89
N ASP A 99 7.94 -0.82 15.26
CA ASP A 99 7.31 -2.08 15.58
C ASP A 99 7.31 -3.03 14.38
N TRP A 100 7.10 -2.54 13.16
CA TRP A 100 6.98 -3.38 11.98
C TRP A 100 8.30 -3.62 11.24
N GLN A 101 9.39 -2.95 11.61
CA GLN A 101 10.64 -2.97 10.83
C GLN A 101 11.19 -4.38 10.59
N GLU A 102 11.21 -5.23 11.63
CA GLU A 102 11.72 -6.59 11.48
C GLU A 102 10.81 -7.45 10.59
N ALA A 103 9.49 -7.31 10.72
CA ALA A 103 8.53 -7.99 9.85
C ALA A 103 8.63 -7.52 8.39
N LEU A 104 8.79 -6.21 8.16
CA LEU A 104 9.00 -5.61 6.84
C LEU A 104 10.30 -6.11 6.20
N ALA A 105 11.38 -6.24 6.99
CA ALA A 105 12.65 -6.78 6.52
C ALA A 105 12.52 -8.26 6.09
N LEU A 106 11.81 -9.08 6.87
CA LEU A 106 11.53 -10.48 6.48
C LEU A 106 10.63 -10.56 5.24
N ALA A 107 9.61 -9.71 5.16
CA ALA A 107 8.72 -9.65 3.99
C ALA A 107 9.47 -9.28 2.72
N GLY A 108 10.51 -8.44 2.81
CA GLY A 108 11.38 -8.09 1.69
C GLY A 108 12.21 -9.26 1.11
N MET A 109 12.25 -10.41 1.80
CA MET A 109 12.86 -11.64 1.27
C MET A 109 11.93 -12.45 0.35
N LEU A 110 10.66 -12.04 0.26
CA LEU A 110 9.62 -12.67 -0.56
C LEU A 110 9.40 -11.87 -1.85
N PRO A 111 8.84 -12.50 -2.90
CA PRO A 111 8.28 -11.77 -4.03
C PRO A 111 7.27 -10.69 -3.59
N ASP A 112 7.26 -9.55 -4.29
CA ASP A 112 6.44 -8.37 -3.92
C ASP A 112 4.93 -8.69 -3.82
N ASP A 113 4.43 -9.62 -4.62
CA ASP A 113 3.03 -10.05 -4.58
C ASP A 113 2.68 -10.84 -3.31
N MET A 114 3.67 -11.41 -2.61
CA MET A 114 3.48 -12.18 -1.38
C MET A 114 3.62 -11.32 -0.11
N LEU A 115 4.16 -10.11 -0.23
CA LEU A 115 4.48 -9.22 0.89
C LEU A 115 3.25 -8.95 1.78
N GLY A 116 2.12 -8.59 1.16
CA GLY A 116 0.90 -8.27 1.90
C GLY A 116 0.36 -9.48 2.68
N ALA A 117 0.39 -10.67 2.09
CA ALA A 117 -0.11 -11.87 2.74
C ALA A 117 0.77 -12.31 3.92
N PHE A 118 2.09 -12.19 3.79
CA PHE A 118 3.01 -12.41 4.92
C PHE A 118 2.72 -11.42 6.06
N LEU A 119 2.63 -10.13 5.74
CA LEU A 119 2.40 -9.08 6.74
C LEU A 119 1.03 -9.19 7.41
N LEU A 120 -0.01 -9.66 6.70
CA LEU A 120 -1.33 -9.91 7.29
C LEU A 120 -1.25 -10.93 8.43
N VAL A 121 -0.53 -12.04 8.20
CA VAL A 121 -0.32 -13.07 9.23
C VAL A 121 0.60 -12.54 10.33
N ALA A 122 1.66 -11.80 9.99
CA ALA A 122 2.55 -11.19 10.97
C ALA A 122 1.80 -10.23 11.90
N ARG A 123 0.89 -9.43 11.35
CA ARG A 123 0.04 -8.54 12.13
C ARG A 123 -0.86 -9.32 13.08
N ALA A 124 -1.57 -10.33 12.57
CA ALA A 124 -2.41 -11.17 13.42
C ALA A 124 -1.60 -11.86 14.53
N ALA A 125 -0.38 -12.31 14.24
CA ALA A 125 0.49 -12.98 15.19
C ALA A 125 0.99 -12.02 16.28
N ARG A 126 1.40 -10.81 15.90
CA ARG A 126 1.85 -9.76 16.83
C ARG A 126 0.73 -9.31 17.77
N GLU A 127 -0.47 -9.09 17.22
CA GLU A 127 -1.65 -8.63 17.95
C GLU A 127 -2.35 -9.75 18.74
N GLY A 128 -1.84 -10.99 18.67
CA GLY A 128 -2.45 -12.15 19.34
C GLY A 128 -3.85 -12.47 18.83
N LEU A 129 -4.12 -12.20 17.54
CA LEU A 129 -5.40 -12.43 16.89
C LEU A 129 -5.49 -13.86 16.31
N PRO A 130 -6.71 -14.36 16.04
CA PRO A 130 -6.92 -15.60 15.27
C PRO A 130 -6.16 -15.61 13.95
N CYS A 131 -5.63 -16.78 13.57
CA CYS A 131 -5.05 -16.98 12.24
C CYS A 131 -6.03 -16.50 11.16
N PRO A 132 -5.62 -15.64 10.22
CA PRO A 132 -6.50 -15.21 9.15
C PRO A 132 -7.02 -16.42 8.34
N PRO A 133 -8.31 -16.40 7.93
CA PRO A 133 -8.84 -17.42 7.03
C PRO A 133 -8.19 -17.32 5.65
N ASP A 134 -8.18 -18.42 4.89
CA ASP A 134 -7.59 -18.47 3.55
C ASP A 134 -8.26 -17.47 2.61
N THR A 135 -9.55 -17.20 2.78
CA THR A 135 -10.27 -16.15 2.03
C THR A 135 -9.66 -14.76 2.24
N LYS A 136 -9.33 -14.38 3.47
CA LYS A 136 -8.69 -13.08 3.75
C LYS A 136 -7.27 -13.02 3.22
N ILE A 137 -6.53 -14.12 3.32
CA ILE A 137 -5.19 -14.24 2.72
C ILE A 137 -5.29 -14.12 1.19
N ALA A 138 -6.31 -14.71 0.57
CA ALA A 138 -6.55 -14.65 -0.86
C ALA A 138 -6.82 -13.20 -1.32
N GLU A 139 -7.71 -12.49 -0.61
CA GLU A 139 -8.01 -11.08 -0.87
C GLU A 139 -6.75 -10.21 -0.82
N THR A 140 -5.96 -10.32 0.25
CA THR A 140 -4.72 -9.55 0.40
C THR A 140 -3.68 -9.92 -0.66
N TYR A 141 -3.63 -11.20 -1.07
CA TYR A 141 -2.79 -11.69 -2.17
C TYR A 141 -3.34 -11.30 -3.57
N GLY A 142 -4.52 -10.71 -3.66
CA GLY A 142 -5.14 -10.32 -4.94
C GLY A 142 -5.62 -11.51 -5.77
N THR A 143 -6.09 -12.58 -5.12
CA THR A 143 -6.62 -13.77 -5.80
C THR A 143 -7.91 -14.27 -5.15
N SER A 144 -8.76 -14.95 -5.90
CA SER A 144 -9.90 -15.72 -5.38
C SER A 144 -9.59 -17.21 -5.23
N SER A 145 -8.37 -17.65 -5.59
CA SER A 145 -8.00 -19.07 -5.61
C SER A 145 -7.41 -19.53 -4.28
N LEU A 146 -8.16 -20.34 -3.53
CA LEU A 146 -7.65 -20.99 -2.31
C LEU A 146 -6.47 -21.93 -2.59
N GLY A 147 -6.41 -22.55 -3.77
CA GLY A 147 -5.25 -23.34 -4.19
C GLY A 147 -3.97 -22.51 -4.35
N ARG A 148 -4.09 -21.23 -4.75
CA ARG A 148 -2.95 -20.30 -4.76
C ARG A 148 -2.54 -19.92 -3.34
N VAL A 149 -3.48 -19.76 -2.40
CA VAL A 149 -3.18 -19.51 -0.98
C VAL A 149 -2.41 -20.68 -0.37
N LYS A 150 -2.83 -21.93 -0.61
CA LYS A 150 -2.10 -23.11 -0.12
C LYS A 150 -0.65 -23.17 -0.64
N ARG A 151 -0.44 -22.87 -1.92
CA ARG A 151 0.91 -22.80 -2.52
C ARG A 151 1.74 -21.64 -1.96
N LEU A 152 1.12 -20.49 -1.74
CA LEU A 152 1.74 -19.32 -1.12
C LEU A 152 2.23 -19.68 0.29
N ILE A 153 1.36 -20.25 1.13
CA ILE A 153 1.72 -20.64 2.50
C ILE A 153 2.87 -21.66 2.47
N ALA A 154 2.76 -22.71 1.65
CA ALA A 154 3.81 -23.72 1.53
C ALA A 154 5.15 -23.13 1.05
N TYR A 155 5.11 -22.15 0.14
CA TYR A 155 6.32 -21.44 -0.29
C TYR A 155 6.95 -20.65 0.85
N ILE A 156 6.16 -19.89 1.62
CA ILE A 156 6.66 -19.13 2.77
C ILE A 156 7.22 -20.07 3.86
N GLU A 157 6.58 -21.22 4.09
CA GLU A 157 7.10 -22.28 4.97
C GLU A 157 8.45 -22.83 4.49
N SER A 158 8.60 -23.10 3.18
CA SER A 158 9.88 -23.55 2.60
C SER A 158 11.03 -22.54 2.72
N ARG A 159 10.73 -21.29 3.11
CA ARG A 159 11.70 -20.22 3.36
C ARG A 159 11.96 -20.01 4.86
N ASP A 160 11.46 -20.91 5.70
CA ASP A 160 11.53 -20.87 7.18
C ASP A 160 10.91 -19.60 7.80
N LEU A 161 10.00 -18.95 7.07
CA LEU A 161 9.32 -17.74 7.51
C LEU A 161 8.00 -18.05 8.21
N PHE A 162 7.32 -19.13 7.83
CA PHE A 162 6.15 -19.67 8.50
C PHE A 162 6.41 -21.06 9.06
N VAL A 163 5.74 -21.38 10.16
CA VAL A 163 5.53 -22.74 10.63
C VAL A 163 4.03 -22.88 10.91
N CYS A 164 3.33 -23.66 10.08
CA CYS A 164 1.92 -23.95 10.26
C CYS A 164 1.73 -25.10 11.25
N ARG A 165 0.77 -24.96 12.16
CA ARG A 165 0.30 -26.05 13.03
C ARG A 165 -1.19 -26.17 12.93
N THR A 166 -1.68 -27.40 12.78
CA THR A 166 -3.10 -27.73 12.91
C THR A 166 -3.30 -28.51 14.21
N ASP A 167 -4.23 -28.07 15.06
CA ASP A 167 -4.57 -28.78 16.28
C ASP A 167 -5.53 -29.95 16.03
N LEU A 168 -5.87 -30.70 17.09
CA LEU A 168 -6.75 -31.86 17.01
C LEU A 168 -8.20 -31.50 16.61
N THR A 169 -8.58 -30.23 16.71
CA THR A 169 -9.90 -29.72 16.30
C THR A 169 -9.91 -29.20 14.87
N GLY A 170 -8.78 -29.24 14.17
CA GLY A 170 -8.65 -28.78 12.79
C GLY A 170 -8.31 -27.29 12.65
N LYS A 171 -8.11 -26.57 13.76
CA LYS A 171 -7.77 -25.15 13.74
C LYS A 171 -6.28 -24.95 13.46
N ARG A 172 -5.98 -23.97 12.62
CA ARG A 172 -4.63 -23.58 12.24
C ARG A 172 -4.13 -22.42 13.10
N SER A 173 -2.89 -22.52 13.56
CA SER A 173 -2.06 -21.39 13.96
C SER A 173 -0.81 -21.31 13.08
N ILE A 174 -0.28 -20.10 12.90
CA ILE A 174 0.96 -19.86 12.16
C ILE A 174 1.93 -19.16 13.09
N THR A 175 3.13 -19.72 13.22
CA THR A 175 4.27 -19.11 13.91
C THR A 175 5.20 -18.47 12.89
N ILE A 176 5.75 -17.30 13.20
CA ILE A 176 6.85 -16.65 12.47
C ILE A 176 8.10 -16.79 13.34
N PRO A 177 8.93 -17.84 13.13
CA PRO A 177 9.98 -18.21 14.08
C PRO A 177 11.00 -17.09 14.33
N ARG A 178 11.35 -16.36 13.27
CA ARG A 178 12.35 -15.28 13.34
C ARG A 178 11.88 -14.09 14.18
N LEU A 179 10.57 -13.88 14.32
CA LEU A 179 9.98 -12.82 15.14
C LEU A 179 9.53 -13.32 16.52
N GLY A 180 9.42 -14.64 16.71
CA GLY A 180 8.82 -15.23 17.90
C GLY A 180 7.31 -14.95 18.03
N TRP A 181 6.63 -14.59 16.94
CA TRP A 181 5.20 -14.26 16.94
C TRP A 181 4.36 -15.46 16.51
N THR A 182 3.19 -15.64 17.12
CA THR A 182 2.28 -16.74 16.80
C THR A 182 0.83 -16.27 16.84
N THR A 183 0.06 -16.58 15.79
CA THR A 183 -1.39 -16.33 15.77
C THR A 183 -2.13 -17.25 16.75
N GLN A 184 -3.30 -16.84 17.22
CA GLN A 184 -4.22 -17.79 17.85
C GLN A 184 -4.70 -18.83 16.82
N ALA A 185 -5.10 -20.01 17.31
CA ALA A 185 -5.64 -21.06 16.48
C ALA A 185 -7.04 -20.68 15.96
N ALA A 186 -7.29 -20.82 14.65
CA ALA A 186 -8.55 -20.48 14.01
C ALA A 186 -8.93 -21.47 12.91
N GLU A 187 -10.20 -21.50 12.52
CA GLU A 187 -10.66 -22.32 11.40
C GLU A 187 -9.96 -21.92 10.09
N MET A 188 -9.60 -22.91 9.27
CA MET A 188 -9.07 -22.69 7.92
C MET A 188 -10.24 -22.39 6.97
N GLY A 189 -10.85 -21.22 7.13
CA GLY A 189 -11.97 -20.75 6.30
C GLY A 189 -11.57 -20.42 4.87
#